data_AF-A0A1D6L3U7-F1
#
_entry.id   AF-A0A1D6L3U7-F1
#
_cell.length_a   1.000
_cell.length_b   1.000
_cell.length_c   1.000
_cell.angle_alpha   90.00
_cell.angle_beta   90.00
_cell.angle_gamma   90.00
#
_symmetry.space_group_name_H-M   'P 1'
#
loop_
_entity.id
_entity.type
_entity.pdbx_description
1 polymer ?
#
loop_
_entity_poly.entity_id
_entity_poly.type
_entity_poly.pdbx_seq_one_letter_code
_entity_poly.pdbx_strand_id
1 'polypeptide(L)'
;MLAVFDPTVAKCPEGLRSPPVAGAAAGAGGAGAGALMKGFSDSHDGAVTVSLGPSGALAYSAANQSPLVPRLFGAVNDIFCLFQGHIENIANLKQHYGLSKTANEVTILIEAYRTLRDRGPVPASQVVRDLSGKFAFILYDTLSKSTFVAAVSSPIVIHLFLEPYLWLVV
;
A
#
# COMPACT_ATOMS: atom_id res chain seq x y z
N MET A 1 -1.30 -7.81 -5.58
CA MET A 1 -0.74 -7.74 -4.21
C MET A 1 -1.94 -7.81 -3.27
N LEU A 2 -1.79 -7.69 -1.96
CA LEU A 2 -2.92 -7.66 -1.04
C LEU A 2 -2.63 -6.76 0.14
N ALA A 3 -3.56 -5.91 0.52
CA ALA A 3 -3.54 -5.25 1.82
C ALA A 3 -4.91 -5.30 2.45
N VAL A 4 -4.92 -5.50 3.76
CA VAL A 4 -6.11 -5.52 4.62
C VAL A 4 -5.79 -4.63 5.80
N PHE A 5 -6.58 -3.58 6.00
CA PHE A 5 -6.34 -2.62 7.08
C PHE A 5 -7.54 -2.51 8.01
N ASP A 6 -7.29 -2.09 9.24
CA ASP A 6 -8.35 -1.64 10.14
C ASP A 6 -8.93 -0.28 9.67
N PRO A 7 -10.25 -0.02 9.84
CA PRO A 7 -10.85 1.25 9.43
C PRO A 7 -10.24 2.50 10.09
N THR A 8 -9.57 2.35 11.23
CA THR A 8 -8.89 3.47 11.91
C THR A 8 -7.67 3.98 11.14
N VAL A 9 -7.01 3.12 10.36
CA VAL A 9 -5.76 3.46 9.65
C VAL A 9 -5.96 3.68 8.15
N ALA A 10 -7.04 3.16 7.57
CA ALA A 10 -7.40 3.32 6.17
C ALA A 10 -8.78 3.99 6.01
N LYS A 11 -8.80 5.22 5.47
CA LYS A 11 -10.05 5.96 5.20
C LYS A 11 -10.60 5.59 3.82
N CYS A 12 -11.76 4.95 3.78
CA CYS A 12 -12.49 4.73 2.53
C CYS A 12 -13.32 5.95 2.11
N PRO A 13 -13.23 6.39 0.83
CA PRO A 13 -14.14 7.39 0.27
C PRO A 13 -15.60 6.97 0.40
N GLU A 14 -16.48 7.91 0.75
CA GLU A 14 -17.91 7.61 0.99
C GLU A 14 -18.63 6.99 -0.20
N GLY A 15 -18.31 7.41 -1.42
CA GLY A 15 -18.90 6.88 -2.65
C GLY A 15 -18.52 5.44 -2.99
N LEU A 16 -17.60 4.83 -2.22
CA LEU A 16 -17.22 3.43 -2.34
C LEU A 16 -17.67 2.62 -1.11
N ARG A 17 -18.37 3.22 -0.13
CA ARG A 17 -18.87 2.51 1.04
C ARG A 17 -20.07 1.63 0.69
N SER A 18 -20.03 0.36 1.08
CA SER A 18 -21.15 -0.56 0.99
C SER A 18 -22.15 -0.22 2.10
N PRO A 19 -23.46 -0.45 1.89
CA PRO A 19 -24.45 -0.23 2.93
C PRO A 19 -24.11 -1.08 4.18
N PRO A 20 -24.23 -0.53 5.40
CA PRO A 20 -23.98 -1.29 6.61
C PRO A 20 -25.05 -2.38 6.77
N VAL A 21 -24.64 -3.65 6.85
CA VAL A 21 -25.53 -4.75 7.19
C VAL A 21 -25.77 -4.73 8.71
N ALA A 22 -27.03 -4.61 9.11
CA ALA A 22 -27.44 -4.61 10.51
C ALA A 22 -27.08 -5.96 11.17
N GLY A 23 -26.23 -5.92 12.22
CA GLY A 23 -26.04 -7.05 13.13
C GLY A 23 -24.62 -7.58 13.30
N ALA A 24 -23.61 -7.09 12.56
CA ALA A 24 -22.24 -7.53 12.78
C ALA A 24 -21.52 -6.63 13.79
N ALA A 25 -21.35 -7.18 14.99
CA ALA A 25 -20.62 -6.57 16.09
C ALA A 25 -19.17 -6.26 15.69
N ALA A 26 -18.71 -5.10 16.15
CA ALA A 26 -17.36 -4.59 15.99
C ALA A 26 -16.30 -5.61 16.44
N GLY A 27 -15.65 -6.24 15.47
CA GLY A 27 -14.62 -7.26 15.70
C GLY A 27 -13.82 -7.58 14.44
N ALA A 28 -13.52 -6.57 13.60
CA ALA A 28 -12.74 -6.72 12.38
C ALA A 28 -11.21 -6.77 12.63
N GLY A 29 -10.78 -6.77 13.90
CA GLY A 29 -9.37 -6.88 14.28
C GLY A 29 -8.91 -8.34 14.26
N GLY A 30 -8.29 -8.78 13.17
CA GLY A 30 -7.41 -9.96 13.14
C GLY A 30 -7.96 -11.23 12.49
N ALA A 31 -9.21 -11.63 12.78
CA ALA A 31 -9.72 -12.95 12.36
C ALA A 31 -9.96 -13.05 10.83
N GLY A 32 -10.54 -12.02 10.20
CA GLY A 32 -10.80 -12.01 8.75
C GLY A 32 -9.54 -11.83 7.91
N ALA A 33 -8.57 -11.05 8.41
CA ALA A 33 -7.29 -10.81 7.74
C ALA A 33 -6.50 -12.12 7.62
N GLY A 34 -6.43 -12.93 8.68
CA GLY A 34 -5.69 -14.20 8.67
C GLY A 34 -6.18 -15.19 7.59
N ALA A 35 -7.49 -15.33 7.44
CA ALA A 35 -8.07 -16.20 6.41
C ALA A 35 -7.75 -15.72 4.98
N LEU A 36 -7.81 -14.41 4.73
CA LEU A 36 -7.41 -13.83 3.44
C LEU A 36 -5.92 -14.00 3.15
N MET A 37 -5.05 -13.75 4.14
CA MET A 37 -3.61 -13.90 3.97
C MET A 37 -3.25 -15.36 3.65
N LYS A 38 -3.93 -16.32 4.31
CA LYS A 38 -3.78 -17.73 4.01
C LYS A 38 -4.26 -18.06 2.58
N GLY A 39 -5.47 -17.65 2.22
CA GLY A 39 -6.02 -17.88 0.88
C GLY A 39 -5.17 -17.26 -0.23
N PHE A 40 -4.58 -16.08 0.00
CA PHE A 40 -3.62 -15.47 -0.91
C PHE A 40 -2.35 -16.32 -1.05
N SER A 41 -1.81 -16.80 0.07
CA SER A 41 -0.59 -17.61 0.09
C SER A 41 -0.78 -18.97 -0.58
N ASP A 42 -1.94 -19.60 -0.38
CA ASP A 42 -2.30 -20.87 -1.01
C ASP A 42 -2.49 -20.73 -2.54
N SER A 43 -2.84 -19.51 -3.00
CA SER A 43 -3.12 -19.23 -4.42
C SER A 43 -1.94 -18.62 -5.19
N HIS A 44 -0.89 -18.18 -4.50
CA HIS A 44 0.24 -17.49 -5.11
C HIS A 44 1.56 -18.06 -4.63
N ASP A 45 2.33 -18.64 -5.56
CA ASP A 45 3.68 -19.12 -5.28
C ASP A 45 4.58 -18.00 -4.75
N GLY A 46 5.45 -18.34 -3.80
CA GLY A 46 6.39 -17.39 -3.20
C GLY A 46 5.70 -16.19 -2.54
N ALA A 47 4.47 -16.35 -2.06
CA ALA A 47 3.78 -15.31 -1.32
C ALA A 47 4.53 -14.97 -0.02
N VAL A 48 4.59 -13.68 0.27
CA VAL A 48 5.10 -13.10 1.51
C VAL A 48 3.95 -12.38 2.17
N THR A 49 3.64 -12.76 3.41
CA THR A 49 2.63 -12.11 4.23
C THR A 49 3.29 -11.36 5.39
N VAL A 50 2.82 -10.16 5.69
CA VAL A 50 3.30 -9.31 6.77
C VAL A 50 2.13 -8.97 7.67
N SER A 51 2.22 -9.32 8.96
CA SER A 51 1.25 -8.90 9.96
C SER A 51 1.63 -7.54 10.52
N LEU A 52 0.68 -6.59 10.51
CA LEU A 52 0.82 -5.26 11.10
C LEU A 52 0.14 -5.19 12.48
N GLY A 53 -0.06 -6.35 13.11
CA GLY A 53 -0.78 -6.49 14.38
C GLY A 53 -2.26 -6.10 14.25
N PRO A 54 -2.82 -5.29 15.16
CA PRO A 54 -4.23 -4.91 15.11
C PRO A 54 -4.55 -3.96 13.96
N SER A 55 -3.54 -3.36 13.33
CA SER A 55 -3.74 -2.37 12.26
C SER A 55 -4.00 -3.00 10.89
N GLY A 56 -3.70 -4.29 10.71
CA GLY A 56 -3.93 -4.97 9.43
C GLY A 56 -2.89 -6.02 9.06
N ALA A 57 -2.88 -6.39 7.79
CA ALA A 57 -1.92 -7.31 7.18
C ALA A 57 -1.69 -6.95 5.71
N LEU A 58 -0.51 -7.28 5.20
CA LEU A 58 -0.11 -7.14 3.81
C LEU A 58 0.26 -8.51 3.24
N ALA A 59 -0.01 -8.75 1.97
CA ALA A 59 0.52 -9.88 1.22
C ALA A 59 1.07 -9.42 -0.13
N TYR A 60 2.11 -10.10 -0.57
CA TYR A 60 2.82 -9.83 -1.80
C TYR A 60 3.23 -11.16 -2.44
N SER A 61 3.27 -11.24 -3.76
CA SER A 61 3.94 -12.35 -4.45
C SER A 61 4.64 -11.80 -5.69
N ALA A 62 5.87 -12.26 -5.91
CA ALA A 62 6.61 -12.00 -7.14
C ALA A 62 6.26 -12.99 -8.27
N ALA A 63 5.53 -14.06 -7.98
CA ALA A 63 5.19 -15.08 -8.97
C ALA A 63 4.32 -14.50 -10.09
N ASN A 64 4.59 -14.93 -11.33
CA ASN A 64 3.87 -14.48 -12.53
C ASN A 64 3.87 -12.95 -12.72
N GLN A 65 4.88 -12.24 -12.19
CA GLN A 65 4.99 -10.80 -12.43
C GLN A 65 5.36 -10.51 -13.89
N SER A 66 4.71 -9.51 -14.47
CA SER A 66 5.09 -9.00 -15.78
C SER A 66 6.43 -8.26 -15.67
N PRO A 67 7.43 -8.55 -16.53
CA PRO A 67 8.68 -7.79 -16.56
C PRO A 67 8.48 -6.29 -16.83
N LEU A 68 7.35 -5.92 -17.46
CA LEU A 68 7.02 -4.53 -17.79
C LEU A 68 6.38 -3.77 -16.62
N VAL A 69 5.85 -4.50 -15.64
CA VAL A 69 5.09 -3.93 -14.50
C VAL A 69 5.54 -4.66 -13.23
N PRO A 70 6.79 -4.43 -12.78
CA PRO A 70 7.36 -5.15 -11.66
C PRO A 70 6.54 -4.91 -10.39
N ARG A 71 6.42 -5.95 -9.55
CA ARG A 71 5.87 -5.82 -8.20
C ARG A 71 7.03 -5.77 -7.22
N LEU A 72 7.05 -4.78 -6.35
CA LEU A 72 8.10 -4.58 -5.35
C LEU A 72 7.46 -4.47 -3.96
N PHE A 73 8.19 -4.95 -2.95
CA PHE A 73 7.87 -4.75 -1.55
C PHE A 73 9.12 -4.23 -0.84
N GLY A 74 8.93 -3.32 0.11
CA GLY A 74 10.00 -2.82 0.94
C GLY A 74 9.48 -2.28 2.26
N ALA A 75 10.35 -2.34 3.26
CA ALA A 75 10.09 -1.82 4.59
C ALA A 75 11.32 -1.06 5.08
N VAL A 76 11.13 0.20 5.46
CA VAL A 76 12.20 1.07 5.98
C VAL A 76 11.61 1.93 7.09
N ASN A 77 12.27 1.97 8.26
CA ASN A 77 11.82 2.76 9.43
C ASN A 77 10.36 2.50 9.81
N ASP A 78 9.94 1.23 9.86
CA ASP A 78 8.56 0.80 10.16
C ASP A 78 7.48 1.34 9.21
N ILE A 79 7.89 1.81 8.04
CA ILE A 79 7.02 2.16 6.92
C ILE A 79 7.11 1.03 5.90
N PHE A 80 5.97 0.43 5.59
CA PHE A 80 5.83 -0.67 4.65
C PHE A 80 5.25 -0.16 3.35
N CYS A 81 5.80 -0.58 2.22
CA CYS A 81 5.29 -0.19 0.92
C CYS A 81 5.23 -1.39 -0.03
N LEU A 82 4.03 -1.59 -0.57
CA LEU A 82 3.78 -2.43 -1.73
C LEU A 82 3.71 -1.51 -2.94
N PHE A 83 4.46 -1.83 -3.98
CA PHE A 83 4.52 -1.05 -5.21
C PHE A 83 4.35 -1.97 -6.40
N GLN A 84 3.68 -1.48 -7.43
CA GLN A 84 3.61 -2.14 -8.72
C GLN A 84 3.66 -1.12 -9.85
N GLY A 85 4.51 -1.37 -10.85
CA GLY A 85 4.62 -0.52 -12.04
C GLY A 85 5.98 0.15 -12.16
N HIS A 86 5.99 1.35 -12.74
CA HIS A 86 7.23 2.05 -13.03
C HIS A 86 7.07 3.56 -12.84
N ILE A 87 8.08 4.16 -12.20
CA ILE A 87 8.21 5.61 -12.06
C ILE A 87 9.26 6.06 -13.08
N GLU A 88 8.90 7.05 -13.89
CA GLU A 88 9.72 7.54 -15.00
C GLU A 88 10.73 8.60 -14.54
N ASN A 89 10.38 9.42 -13.56
CA ASN A 89 11.19 10.56 -13.10
C ASN A 89 12.10 10.25 -11.90
N ILE A 90 12.59 9.01 -11.79
CA ILE A 90 13.45 8.51 -10.70
C ILE A 90 14.67 9.41 -10.43
N ALA A 91 15.35 9.87 -11.48
CA ALA A 91 16.55 10.69 -11.32
C ALA A 91 16.25 12.03 -10.64
N ASN A 92 15.13 12.67 -11.01
CA ASN A 92 14.69 13.91 -10.41
C ASN A 92 14.30 13.71 -8.93
N LEU A 93 13.56 12.63 -8.63
CA LEU A 93 13.18 12.28 -7.26
C LEU A 93 14.40 12.02 -6.38
N LYS A 94 15.39 11.25 -6.87
CA LYS A 94 16.64 11.00 -6.15
C LYS A 94 17.38 12.29 -5.82
N GLN A 95 17.43 13.23 -6.75
CA GLN A 95 18.04 14.53 -6.51
C GLN A 95 17.23 15.38 -5.53
N HIS A 96 15.91 15.44 -5.69
CA HIS A 96 15.02 16.25 -4.86
C HIS A 96 15.00 15.81 -3.40
N TYR A 97 14.97 14.50 -3.17
CA TYR A 97 14.94 13.90 -1.84
C TYR A 97 16.33 13.52 -1.29
N GLY A 98 17.42 13.76 -2.04
CA GLY A 98 18.80 13.48 -1.60
C GLY A 98 19.10 11.99 -1.42
N LEU A 99 18.56 11.13 -2.29
CA LEU A 99 18.62 9.68 -2.17
C LEU A 99 19.86 9.07 -2.83
N SER A 100 20.22 7.85 -2.41
CA SER A 100 21.34 7.13 -3.00
C SER A 100 21.10 6.78 -4.48
N LYS A 101 22.19 6.57 -5.23
CA LYS A 101 22.11 6.11 -6.63
C LYS A 101 21.43 4.74 -6.75
N THR A 102 21.48 3.93 -5.70
CA THR A 102 20.90 2.57 -5.65
C THR A 102 19.45 2.55 -5.17
N ALA A 103 18.84 3.68 -4.80
CA ALA A 103 17.45 3.71 -4.38
C ALA A 103 16.53 3.23 -5.52
N ASN A 104 15.60 2.34 -5.19
CA ASN A 104 14.56 1.85 -6.09
C ASN A 104 13.23 2.59 -5.81
N GLU A 105 12.19 2.28 -6.59
CA GLU A 105 10.86 2.89 -6.52
C GLU A 105 10.29 2.87 -5.09
N VAL A 106 10.42 1.74 -4.40
CA VAL A 106 9.90 1.59 -3.03
C VAL A 106 10.68 2.45 -2.04
N THR A 107 12.00 2.44 -2.08
CA THR A 107 12.83 3.30 -1.22
C THR A 107 12.55 4.77 -1.47
N ILE A 108 12.36 5.17 -2.72
CA ILE A 108 12.01 6.55 -3.09
C ILE A 108 10.67 6.94 -2.48
N LEU A 109 9.64 6.08 -2.59
CA LEU A 109 8.32 6.34 -2.01
C LEU A 109 8.37 6.49 -0.49
N ILE A 110 9.07 5.58 0.21
CA ILE A 110 9.17 5.63 1.67
C ILE A 110 9.90 6.89 2.13
N GLU A 111 11.03 7.22 1.50
CA GLU A 111 11.82 8.40 1.89
C GLU A 111 11.11 9.71 1.52
N ALA A 112 10.43 9.78 0.38
CA ALA A 112 9.63 10.94 -0.01
C ALA A 112 8.47 11.16 0.97
N TYR A 113 7.70 10.11 1.28
CA TYR A 113 6.63 10.16 2.27
C TYR A 113 7.14 10.63 3.64
N ARG A 114 8.21 9.98 4.12
CA ARG A 114 8.82 10.31 5.42
C ARG A 114 9.32 11.74 5.46
N THR A 115 9.95 12.21 4.39
CA THR A 115 10.45 13.60 4.29
C THR A 115 9.29 14.61 4.39
N LEU A 116 8.19 14.37 3.68
CA LEU A 116 7.02 15.26 3.73
C LEU A 116 6.32 15.21 5.10
N ARG A 117 6.19 14.02 5.69
CA ARG A 117 5.65 13.83 7.04
C ARG A 117 6.47 14.57 8.10
N ASP A 118 7.80 14.42 8.06
CA ASP A 118 8.70 14.90 9.11
C ASP A 118 9.02 16.40 8.99
N ARG A 119 9.01 16.97 7.77
CA ARG A 119 9.47 18.35 7.55
C ARG A 119 8.39 19.43 7.63
N GLY A 120 7.10 19.11 7.48
CA GLY A 120 5.98 20.08 7.48
C GLY A 120 6.13 21.21 6.44
N PRO A 121 5.17 22.13 6.23
CA PRO A 121 3.71 22.10 6.45
C PRO A 121 2.95 21.36 5.32
N VAL A 122 3.67 20.69 4.42
CA VAL A 122 3.11 20.01 3.25
C VAL A 122 2.56 18.64 3.64
N PRO A 123 1.32 18.27 3.25
CA PRO A 123 0.78 16.95 3.57
C PRO A 123 1.55 15.87 2.81
N ALA A 124 1.78 14.72 3.46
CA ALA A 124 2.46 13.58 2.84
C ALA A 124 1.76 13.04 1.58
N SER A 125 0.48 13.38 1.38
CA SER A 125 -0.27 13.08 0.16
C SER A 125 0.30 13.76 -1.10
N GLN A 126 1.14 14.78 -0.95
CA GLN A 126 1.85 15.40 -2.08
C GLN A 126 2.87 14.47 -2.73
N VAL A 127 3.24 13.35 -2.09
CA VAL A 127 4.13 12.36 -2.70
C VAL A 127 3.66 11.94 -4.09
N VAL A 128 2.34 11.86 -4.35
CA VAL A 128 1.81 11.48 -5.67
C VAL A 128 2.06 12.53 -6.75
N ARG A 129 2.09 13.81 -6.36
CA ARG A 129 2.24 14.92 -7.31
C ARG A 129 3.62 14.97 -7.93
N ASP A 130 4.62 14.52 -7.18
CA ASP A 130 6.00 14.50 -7.63
C ASP A 130 6.31 13.26 -8.49
N LEU A 131 5.41 12.28 -8.58
CA LEU A 131 5.64 11.03 -9.32
C LEU A 131 5.08 11.12 -10.73
N SER A 132 5.91 10.77 -11.71
CA SER A 132 5.49 10.54 -13.10
C SER A 132 5.66 9.08 -13.44
N GLY A 133 4.69 8.50 -14.14
CA GLY A 133 4.76 7.14 -14.66
C GLY A 133 3.45 6.37 -14.54
N LYS A 134 3.57 5.04 -14.62
CA LYS A 134 2.44 4.11 -14.56
C LYS A 134 2.63 3.17 -13.38
N PHE A 135 1.95 3.47 -12.28
CA PHE A 135 2.18 2.74 -11.04
C PHE A 135 0.93 2.66 -10.17
N ALA A 136 0.96 1.73 -9.23
CA ALA A 136 0.06 1.61 -8.10
C ALA A 136 0.88 1.31 -6.85
N PHE A 137 0.53 1.90 -5.71
CA PHE A 137 1.20 1.58 -4.46
C PHE A 137 0.30 1.72 -3.25
N ILE A 138 0.69 1.00 -2.21
CA ILE A 138 0.11 1.02 -0.87
C ILE A 138 1.26 1.28 0.08
N LEU A 139 1.18 2.32 0.88
CA LEU A 139 2.14 2.66 1.91
C LEU A 139 1.43 2.67 3.25
N TYR A 140 2.00 1.99 4.24
CA TYR A 140 1.52 2.00 5.61
C TYR A 140 2.64 2.44 6.54
N ASP A 141 2.38 3.50 7.29
CA ASP A 141 3.29 4.00 8.32
C ASP A 141 2.80 3.56 9.70
N THR A 142 3.60 2.75 10.38
CA THR A 142 3.28 2.23 11.71
C THR A 142 3.26 3.34 12.77
N LEU A 143 4.09 4.37 12.60
CA LEU A 143 4.24 5.45 13.58
C LEU A 143 3.04 6.40 13.54
N SER A 144 2.62 6.83 12.36
CA SER A 144 1.43 7.69 12.19
C SER A 144 0.12 6.91 12.07
N LYS A 145 0.18 5.57 12.06
CA LYS A 145 -0.97 4.67 11.86
C LYS A 145 -1.80 5.08 10.65
N SER A 146 -1.13 5.45 9.57
CA SER A 146 -1.76 6.01 8.37
C SER A 146 -1.43 5.17 7.14
N THR A 147 -2.46 4.88 6.34
CA THR A 147 -2.34 4.24 5.04
C THR A 147 -2.49 5.27 3.93
N PHE A 148 -1.64 5.16 2.91
CA PHE A 148 -1.70 5.97 1.70
C PHE A 148 -1.71 5.08 0.46
N VAL A 149 -2.68 5.29 -0.43
CA VAL A 149 -2.90 4.45 -1.62
C VAL A 149 -3.03 5.37 -2.83
N ALA A 150 -2.34 5.02 -3.92
CA ALA A 150 -2.45 5.74 -5.18
C ALA A 150 -2.30 4.79 -6.38
N ALA A 151 -2.98 5.09 -7.48
CA ALA A 151 -2.79 4.47 -8.78
C ALA A 151 -2.85 5.53 -9.88
N VAL A 152 -1.88 5.50 -10.80
CA VAL A 152 -1.78 6.42 -11.93
C VAL A 152 -1.55 5.61 -13.20
N SER A 153 -2.46 5.77 -14.19
CA SER A 153 -2.36 5.20 -15.54
C SER A 153 -1.96 3.72 -15.59
N SER A 154 -2.33 2.97 -14.54
CA SER A 154 -2.03 1.56 -14.41
C SER A 154 -3.23 0.74 -14.88
N PRO A 155 -3.04 -0.34 -15.68
CA PRO A 155 -4.10 -1.30 -15.95
C PRO A 155 -4.47 -2.10 -14.69
N ILE A 156 -3.72 -1.93 -13.60
CA ILE A 156 -4.05 -2.48 -12.29
C ILE A 156 -5.31 -1.79 -11.81
N VAL A 157 -6.40 -2.52 -11.85
CA VAL A 157 -7.60 -2.16 -11.11
C VAL A 157 -7.28 -2.40 -9.64
N ILE A 158 -7.09 -1.32 -8.88
CA ILE A 158 -7.18 -1.41 -7.43
C ILE A 158 -8.64 -1.72 -7.12
N HIS A 159 -8.96 -3.00 -7.03
CA HIS A 159 -10.27 -3.44 -6.57
C HIS A 159 -10.32 -3.18 -5.07
N LEU A 160 -10.91 -2.04 -4.69
CA LEU A 160 -11.40 -1.81 -3.34
C LEU A 160 -12.64 -2.70 -3.15
N PHE A 161 -12.41 -3.94 -2.72
CA PHE A 161 -13.53 -4.84 -2.41
C PHE A 161 -14.06 -4.47 -1.03
N LEU A 162 -15.36 -4.18 -0.97
CA LEU A 162 -16.10 -4.01 0.28
C LEU A 162 -16.97 -5.23 0.51
N GLU A 163 -16.41 -6.20 1.22
CA GLU A 163 -17.20 -7.04 2.10
C GLU A 163 -17.24 -6.33 3.46
N PRO A 164 -18.32 -6.46 4.25
CA PRO A 164 -18.75 -5.45 5.23
C PRO A 164 -17.77 -5.13 6.37
N TYR A 165 -16.60 -5.78 6.44
CA TYR A 165 -15.57 -5.56 7.45
C TYR A 165 -14.13 -5.73 6.95
N LEU A 166 -13.86 -5.60 5.64
CA LEU A 166 -12.54 -5.97 5.09
C LEU A 166 -12.14 -5.07 3.91
N TRP A 167 -11.17 -4.18 4.12
CA TRP A 167 -10.63 -3.30 3.08
C TRP A 167 -9.59 -4.05 2.26
N LEU A 168 -10.01 -4.71 1.18
CA LEU A 168 -9.08 -5.35 0.26
C LEU A 168 -8.50 -4.29 -0.69
N VAL A 169 -7.19 -4.13 -0.70
CA VAL A 169 -6.48 -3.41 -1.77
C VAL A 169 -5.65 -4.44 -2.52
N VAL A 170 -6.06 -4.79 -3.75
CA VAL A 170 -5.35 -5.75 -4.62
C VAL A 170 -4.18 -5.09 -5.35
#